data_AF-A0A124FUN4-F1
#
_entry.id   AF-A0A124FUN4-F1
#
_cell.length_a   1.000
_cell.length_b   1.000
_cell.length_c   1.000
_cell.angle_alpha   90.00
_cell.angle_beta   90.00
_cell.angle_gamma   90.00
#
_symmetry.space_group_name_H-M   'P 1'
#
loop_
_entity.id
_entity.type
_entity.pdbx_description
1 polymer ?
#
loop_
_entity_poly.entity_id
_entity_poly.type
_entity_poly.pdbx_seq_one_letter_code
_entity_poly.pdbx_strand_id
1 'polypeptide(L)'
;MARANKIAIVKINPQLGVLLGRSVPLGADAIIFVSGSHGVQVWYEHDGDCGACEEYAECIKLLWDYADELGIELTRTADPTKMAEELFAKVKEMV
;
A
#
# COMPACT_ATOMS: atom_id res chain seq x y z
N MET A 1 4.89 5.23 -12.85
CA MET A 1 3.56 5.15 -12.20
C MET A 1 3.03 6.47 -11.64
N ALA A 2 3.78 7.24 -10.84
CA ALA A 2 3.23 8.46 -10.19
C ALA A 2 2.56 9.47 -11.15
N ARG A 3 3.24 9.87 -12.23
CA ARG A 3 2.67 10.79 -13.24
C ARG A 3 1.43 10.22 -13.94
N ALA A 4 1.46 8.93 -14.31
CA ALA A 4 0.35 8.26 -14.98
C ALA A 4 -0.92 8.25 -14.11
N ASN A 5 -0.74 8.15 -12.79
CA ASN A 5 -1.82 8.14 -11.80
C ASN A 5 -2.11 9.51 -11.18
N LYS A 6 -1.52 10.60 -11.71
CA LYS A 6 -1.66 11.98 -11.20
C LYS A 6 -1.35 12.12 -9.69
N ILE A 7 -0.33 11.39 -9.23
CA ILE A 7 0.15 11.43 -7.86
C ILE A 7 1.26 12.50 -7.76
N ALA A 8 1.00 13.52 -6.95
CA ALA A 8 2.01 14.47 -6.51
C ALA A 8 2.94 13.77 -5.50
N ILE A 9 4.22 13.69 -5.82
CA ILE A 9 5.22 12.99 -5.00
C ILE A 9 5.47 13.80 -3.73
N VAL A 10 5.39 13.14 -2.57
CA VAL A 10 5.73 13.70 -1.25
C VAL A 10 7.08 13.19 -0.80
N LYS A 11 7.31 11.88 -0.84
CA LYS A 11 8.56 11.25 -0.41
C LYS A 11 8.86 9.99 -1.20
N ILE A 12 10.14 9.65 -1.35
CA ILE A 12 10.60 8.42 -2.03
C ILE A 12 11.66 7.76 -1.18
N ASN A 13 11.51 6.45 -0.94
CA ASN A 13 12.57 5.59 -0.40
C ASN A 13 12.85 4.46 -1.42
N PRO A 14 13.88 4.63 -2.29
CA PRO A 14 14.19 3.63 -3.31
C PRO A 14 14.70 2.30 -2.76
N GLN A 15 15.31 2.29 -1.56
CA GLN A 15 15.81 1.08 -0.93
C GLN A 15 14.68 0.16 -0.49
N LEU A 16 13.57 0.74 -0.03
CA LEU A 16 12.35 0.03 0.32
C LEU A 16 11.40 -0.16 -0.87
N GLY A 17 11.70 0.41 -2.04
CA GLY A 17 10.79 0.38 -3.18
C GLY A 17 9.49 1.17 -2.97
N VAL A 18 9.50 2.20 -2.11
CA VAL A 18 8.29 2.95 -1.72
C VAL A 18 8.31 4.39 -2.24
N LEU A 19 7.17 4.86 -2.72
CA LEU A 19 6.88 6.27 -2.95
C LEU A 19 5.59 6.65 -2.23
N LEU A 20 5.65 7.70 -1.40
CA LEU A 20 4.51 8.35 -0.78
C LEU A 20 4.12 9.58 -1.58
N GLY A 21 2.83 9.79 -1.78
CA GLY A 21 2.33 10.93 -2.52
C GLY A 21 0.87 11.22 -2.23
N ARG A 22 0.32 12.20 -2.95
CA ARG A 22 -1.10 12.55 -2.89
C ARG A 22 -1.70 12.52 -4.29
N SER A 23 -2.80 11.81 -4.44
CA SER A 23 -3.61 11.83 -5.65
C SER A 23 -4.40 13.13 -5.70
N VAL A 24 -4.03 14.03 -6.62
CA VAL A 24 -4.79 15.27 -6.83
C VAL A 24 -6.25 15.01 -7.25
N PRO A 25 -6.57 14.09 -8.20
CA PRO A 25 -7.95 13.90 -8.64
C PRO A 25 -8.84 13.21 -7.59
N LEU A 26 -8.27 12.36 -6.74
CA LEU A 26 -9.02 11.66 -5.70
C LEU A 26 -9.01 12.38 -4.35
N GLY A 27 -8.14 13.38 -4.19
CA GLY A 27 -7.95 14.08 -2.92
C GLY A 27 -7.36 13.21 -1.80
N ALA A 28 -6.92 11.98 -2.12
CA ALA A 28 -6.46 10.96 -1.17
C ALA A 28 -4.94 10.79 -1.18
N ASP A 29 -4.38 10.39 -0.05
CA ASP A 29 -2.99 9.96 0.04
C ASP A 29 -2.80 8.65 -0.72
N ALA A 30 -1.60 8.47 -1.26
CA ALA A 30 -1.27 7.35 -2.12
C ALA A 30 0.12 6.81 -1.82
N ILE A 31 0.24 5.48 -1.86
CA ILE A 31 1.49 4.76 -1.73
C ILE A 31 1.72 3.96 -3.00
N ILE A 32 2.92 4.05 -3.57
CA ILE A 32 3.35 3.19 -4.68
C ILE A 32 4.39 2.24 -4.12
N PHE A 33 4.13 0.94 -4.25
CA PHE A 33 5.09 -0.12 -3.97
C PHE A 33 5.71 -0.63 -5.26
N VAL A 34 7.02 -0.83 -5.25
CA VAL A 34 7.79 -1.51 -6.29
C VAL A 34 8.36 -2.78 -5.68
N SER A 35 7.76 -3.91 -6.03
CA SER A 35 8.10 -5.24 -5.53
C SER A 35 8.70 -6.11 -6.62
N GLY A 36 9.65 -6.95 -6.23
CA GLY A 36 10.24 -7.96 -7.11
C GLY A 36 9.24 -9.02 -7.56
N SER A 37 8.30 -9.41 -6.70
CA SER A 37 7.31 -10.47 -6.95
C SER A 37 5.99 -9.95 -7.51
N HIS A 38 5.58 -8.72 -7.15
CA HIS A 38 4.26 -8.17 -7.50
C HIS A 38 4.31 -7.00 -8.47
N GLY A 39 5.50 -6.60 -8.94
CA GLY A 39 5.67 -5.47 -9.86
C GLY A 39 5.38 -4.14 -9.19
N VAL A 40 4.67 -3.24 -9.88
CA VAL A 40 4.36 -1.91 -9.34
C VAL A 40 2.89 -1.80 -8.99
N GLN A 41 2.58 -1.59 -7.72
CA GLN A 41 1.23 -1.40 -7.21
C GLN A 41 1.01 0.03 -6.71
N VAL A 42 -0.19 0.54 -6.92
CA VAL A 42 -0.61 1.87 -6.44
C VAL A 42 -1.79 1.70 -5.50
N TRP A 43 -1.61 2.16 -4.29
CA TRP A 43 -2.63 2.15 -3.24
C TRP A 43 -3.07 3.56 -2.93
N TYR A 44 -4.37 3.75 -2.77
CA TYR A 44 -4.98 4.99 -2.31
C TYR A 44 -5.55 4.75 -0.93
N GLU A 45 -5.25 5.62 0.01
CA GLU A 45 -5.77 5.54 1.37
C GLU A 45 -7.24 5.96 1.37
N HIS A 46 -8.13 4.99 1.60
CA HIS A 46 -9.57 5.16 1.68
C HIS A 46 -10.18 4.04 2.52
N ASP A 47 -11.33 4.31 3.14
CA ASP A 47 -12.14 3.27 3.77
C ASP A 47 -12.69 2.35 2.67
N GLY A 48 -12.18 1.12 2.61
CA GLY A 48 -12.64 0.10 1.67
C GLY A 48 -13.82 -0.69 2.21
N ASP A 49 -14.78 -1.06 1.34
CA ASP A 49 -15.80 -2.06 1.65
C ASP A 49 -15.32 -3.46 1.23
N CYS A 50 -14.38 -4.01 1.99
CA CYS A 50 -13.79 -5.31 1.68
C CYS A 50 -14.79 -6.47 1.85
N GLY A 51 -15.91 -6.30 2.55
CA GLY A 51 -16.89 -7.36 2.81
C GLY A 51 -17.58 -7.90 1.54
N ALA A 52 -17.62 -7.10 0.47
CA ALA A 52 -18.18 -7.47 -0.83
C ALA A 52 -17.12 -7.69 -1.93
N CYS A 53 -15.83 -7.68 -1.58
CA CYS A 53 -14.73 -7.75 -2.55
C CYS A 53 -14.44 -9.19 -2.99
N GLU A 54 -14.50 -9.48 -4.29
CA GLU A 54 -14.15 -10.80 -4.85
C GLU A 54 -12.67 -11.14 -4.64
N GLU A 55 -11.81 -10.13 -4.54
CA GLU A 55 -10.35 -10.25 -4.39
C GLU A 55 -9.91 -10.31 -2.91
N TYR A 56 -10.81 -10.54 -1.97
CA TYR A 56 -10.54 -10.47 -0.52
C TYR A 56 -9.31 -11.31 -0.10
N ALA A 57 -9.25 -12.56 -0.53
CA ALA A 57 -8.16 -13.47 -0.18
C ALA A 57 -6.83 -13.08 -0.84
N GLU A 58 -6.86 -12.65 -2.10
CA GLU A 58 -5.65 -12.19 -2.81
C GLU A 58 -5.13 -10.88 -2.22
N CYS A 59 -6.01 -9.99 -1.76
CA CYS A 59 -5.64 -8.77 -1.05
C CYS A 59 -4.89 -9.08 0.25
N ILE A 60 -5.41 -10.00 1.07
CA ILE A 60 -4.73 -10.44 2.30
C ILE A 60 -3.35 -11.00 1.99
N LYS A 61 -3.26 -11.88 0.99
CA LYS A 61 -1.99 -12.49 0.57
C LYS A 61 -0.99 -11.43 0.12
N LEU A 62 -1.41 -10.51 -0.73
CA LEU A 62 -0.56 -9.42 -1.23
C LEU A 62 -0.05 -8.53 -0.08
N LEU A 63 -0.89 -8.22 0.89
CA LEU A 63 -0.49 -7.42 2.07
C LEU A 63 0.54 -8.14 2.94
N TRP A 64 0.40 -9.46 3.12
CA TRP A 64 1.41 -10.27 3.79
C TRP A 64 2.72 -10.32 3.00
N ASP A 65 2.66 -10.56 1.70
CA ASP A 65 3.85 -10.63 0.85
C ASP A 65 4.63 -9.30 0.90
N TYR A 66 3.94 -8.15 0.91
CA TYR A 66 4.57 -6.84 1.10
C TYR A 66 5.19 -6.64 2.48
N ALA A 67 4.47 -7.07 3.53
CA ALA A 67 4.99 -6.98 4.89
C ALA A 67 6.28 -7.80 5.05
N ASP A 68 6.30 -9.00 4.50
CA ASP A 68 7.46 -9.90 4.51
C ASP A 68 8.63 -9.30 3.69
N GLU A 69 8.37 -8.75 2.49
CA GLU A 69 9.40 -8.10 1.66
C GLU A 69 10.02 -6.88 2.36
N LEU A 70 9.23 -6.15 3.16
CA LEU A 70 9.66 -4.97 3.91
C LEU A 70 10.21 -5.28 5.31
N GLY A 71 10.14 -6.54 5.76
CA GLY A 71 10.53 -6.96 7.11
C GLY A 71 9.64 -6.36 8.21
N ILE A 72 8.36 -6.13 7.91
CA ILE A 72 7.37 -5.56 8.80
C ILE A 72 6.53 -6.67 9.45
N GLU A 73 6.48 -6.70 10.78
CA GLU A 73 5.54 -7.56 11.49
C GLU A 73 4.16 -6.90 11.55
N LEU A 74 3.15 -7.54 10.93
CA LEU A 74 1.74 -7.14 11.03
C LEU A 74 1.00 -7.95 12.09
N THR A 75 -0.02 -7.34 12.67
CA THR A 75 -0.95 -8.03 13.56
C THR A 75 -1.77 -9.02 12.74
N ARG A 76 -1.82 -10.29 13.19
CA ARG A 76 -2.65 -11.31 12.54
C ARG A 76 -4.13 -10.99 12.71
N THR A 77 -4.70 -10.35 11.70
CA THR A 77 -6.13 -10.12 11.51
C THR A 77 -6.57 -10.69 10.17
N ALA A 78 -7.86 -11.03 10.05
CA ALA A 78 -8.45 -11.44 8.78
C ALA A 78 -8.95 -10.24 7.97
N ASP A 79 -9.00 -9.04 8.56
CA ASP A 79 -9.55 -7.84 7.93
C ASP A 79 -8.48 -7.13 7.06
N PRO A 80 -8.55 -7.20 5.72
CA PRO A 80 -7.55 -6.62 4.84
C PRO A 80 -7.49 -5.09 4.94
N THR A 81 -8.59 -4.41 5.29
CA THR A 81 -8.58 -2.95 5.49
C THR A 81 -7.66 -2.60 6.65
N LYS A 82 -7.82 -3.28 7.80
CA LYS A 82 -6.97 -3.07 8.97
C LYS A 82 -5.52 -3.47 8.74
N MET A 83 -5.29 -4.52 7.96
CA MET A 83 -3.93 -4.92 7.57
C MET A 83 -3.24 -3.85 6.73
N ALA A 84 -3.96 -3.29 5.74
CA ALA A 84 -3.44 -2.22 4.89
C ALA A 84 -3.16 -0.96 5.71
N GLU A 85 -4.07 -0.57 6.61
CA GLU A 85 -3.87 0.56 7.54
C GLU A 85 -2.60 0.39 8.39
N GLU A 86 -2.43 -0.77 9.02
CA GLU A 86 -1.25 -1.07 9.83
C GLU A 86 0.04 -1.05 9.00
N LEU A 87 0.04 -1.71 7.84
CA LEU A 87 1.18 -1.74 6.93
C LEU A 87 1.57 -0.32 6.51
N PHE A 88 0.59 0.49 6.10
CA PHE A 88 0.85 1.84 5.59
C PHE A 88 1.34 2.77 6.69
N ALA A 89 0.81 2.65 7.91
CA ALA A 89 1.30 3.39 9.07
C ALA A 89 2.79 3.09 9.32
N LYS A 90 3.17 1.81 9.39
CA LYS A 90 4.57 1.40 9.61
C LYS A 90 5.48 1.84 8.47
N VAL A 91 5.03 1.73 7.22
CA VAL A 91 5.79 2.20 6.05
C VAL A 91 6.03 3.72 6.13
N LYS A 92 5.02 4.51 6.52
CA LYS A 92 5.17 5.97 6.68
C LYS A 92 6.21 6.34 7.75
N GLU A 93 6.39 5.52 8.78
CA GLU A 93 7.41 5.72 9.82
C GLU A 93 8.83 5.38 9.36
N MET A 94 8.97 4.44 8.41
CA MET A 94 10.25 3.97 7.87
C MET A 94 10.78 4.83 6.71
N VAL A 95 9.88 5.50 5.98
CA VAL A 95 10.21 6.31 4.81
C VAL A 95 10.69 7.68 5.22
#